data_AF-A0A7C0WKV6-F1
#
_entry.id   AF-A0A7C0WKV6-F1
#
_cell.length_a   1.000
_cell.length_b   1.000
_cell.length_c   1.000
_cell.angle_alpha   90.00
_cell.angle_beta   90.00
_cell.angle_gamma   90.00
#
_symmetry.space_group_name_H-M   'P 1'
#
loop_
_entity.id
_entity.type
_entity.pdbx_description
1 polymer ?
#
loop_
_entity_poly.entity_id
_entity_poly.type
_entity_poly.pdbx_seq_one_letter_code
_entity_poly.pdbx_strand_id
1 'polypeptide(L)'
;MICKKLNRENRQRKLEISHGWFSKKWRLYFAFANVVGILFSLPVNCPAQEKHAFTFSCLNDNFLFEDYLEDYFAKGKDDHVTAGLWLQYRRGTERINWNYSVNFNVLTNRDLLYRTDILSFLVVKNRAFLPAALQTGIGLVLRGNFGGQQLQNKFHDWFGYSRLTLPYFPEPQAGLLFHLDGSYDFLQSAPWHATAYFAGNLVTSAAPGKMETGLQLKWDVTESVAFRLTSGYLRFFRTDK
;
A
#
# COMPACT_ATOMS: atom_id res chain seq x y z
N MET A 1 -31.29 -19.40 -30.47
CA MET A 1 -31.23 -17.92 -30.39
C MET A 1 -30.75 -17.39 -29.01
N ILE A 2 -30.73 -18.24 -27.97
CA ILE A 2 -30.39 -17.85 -26.57
C ILE A 2 -28.87 -17.68 -26.33
N CYS A 3 -27.99 -18.48 -26.96
CA CYS A 3 -26.53 -18.36 -26.78
C CYS A 3 -25.90 -17.05 -27.29
N LYS A 4 -26.51 -16.37 -28.27
CA LYS A 4 -26.01 -15.08 -28.77
C LYS A 4 -26.33 -13.91 -27.82
N LYS A 5 -27.34 -14.05 -26.96
CA LYS A 5 -27.78 -13.00 -26.02
C LYS A 5 -26.89 -12.98 -24.77
N LEU A 6 -26.59 -14.15 -24.21
CA LEU A 6 -25.63 -14.33 -23.10
C LEU A 6 -24.23 -13.80 -23.43
N ASN A 7 -23.76 -13.97 -24.67
CA ASN A 7 -22.44 -13.52 -25.08
C ASN A 7 -22.37 -11.99 -25.27
N ARG A 8 -23.50 -11.33 -25.57
CA ARG A 8 -23.60 -9.86 -25.63
C ARG A 8 -23.69 -9.26 -24.23
N GLU A 9 -24.47 -9.85 -23.33
CA GLU A 9 -24.57 -9.40 -21.92
C GLU A 9 -23.24 -9.59 -21.17
N ASN A 10 -22.53 -10.70 -21.39
CA ASN A 10 -21.19 -10.88 -20.82
C ASN A 10 -20.16 -9.91 -21.41
N ARG A 11 -20.22 -9.57 -22.69
CA ARG A 11 -19.36 -8.53 -23.29
C ARG A 11 -19.68 -7.13 -22.77
N GLN A 12 -20.96 -6.79 -22.63
CA GLN A 12 -21.38 -5.51 -22.06
C GLN A 12 -20.95 -5.39 -20.60
N ARG A 13 -21.11 -6.44 -19.77
CA ARG A 13 -20.56 -6.47 -18.41
C ARG A 13 -19.04 -6.36 -18.39
N LYS A 14 -18.32 -7.03 -19.31
CA LYS A 14 -16.85 -6.91 -19.40
C LYS A 14 -16.40 -5.50 -19.78
N LEU A 15 -17.16 -4.81 -20.63
CA LEU A 15 -16.95 -3.41 -21.04
C LEU A 15 -17.34 -2.40 -19.94
N GLU A 16 -18.42 -2.65 -19.19
CA GLU A 16 -18.80 -1.86 -18.02
C GLU A 16 -17.80 -2.03 -16.88
N ILE A 17 -17.27 -3.24 -16.68
CA ILE A 17 -16.18 -3.50 -15.73
C ILE A 17 -14.91 -2.80 -16.20
N SER A 18 -14.56 -2.76 -17.49
CA SER A 18 -13.35 -2.04 -17.92
C SER A 18 -13.45 -0.51 -17.78
N HIS A 19 -14.66 0.05 -17.84
CA HIS A 19 -14.91 1.51 -17.75
C HIS A 19 -15.39 1.98 -16.36
N GLY A 20 -15.86 1.07 -15.50
CA GLY A 20 -16.45 1.37 -14.20
C GLY A 20 -15.48 1.44 -13.01
N TRP A 21 -14.18 1.18 -13.23
CA TRP A 21 -13.19 0.98 -12.15
C TRP A 21 -13.06 2.11 -11.12
N PHE A 22 -13.49 3.34 -11.41
CA PHE A 22 -13.20 4.48 -10.53
C PHE A 22 -14.25 5.63 -10.51
N SER A 23 -15.46 5.47 -11.09
CA SER A 23 -16.41 6.59 -11.24
C SER A 23 -17.18 6.99 -9.96
N LYS A 24 -16.94 6.35 -8.82
CA LYS A 24 -17.56 6.73 -7.54
C LYS A 24 -16.52 7.28 -6.57
N LYS A 25 -16.79 8.50 -6.10
CA LYS A 25 -16.06 9.27 -5.09
C LYS A 25 -15.40 8.36 -4.03
N TRP A 26 -14.07 8.28 -4.07
CA TRP A 26 -13.29 7.78 -2.94
C TRP A 26 -13.41 8.82 -1.83
N ARG A 27 -14.36 8.59 -0.91
CA ARG A 27 -14.40 9.34 0.35
C ARG A 27 -13.25 8.84 1.21
N LEU A 28 -12.56 9.78 1.85
CA LEU A 28 -11.52 9.54 2.84
C LEU A 28 -12.05 8.53 3.87
N TYR A 29 -11.50 7.32 3.89
CA TYR A 29 -11.73 6.36 4.98
C TYR A 29 -10.43 6.24 5.77
N PHE A 30 -10.48 6.61 7.05
CA PHE A 30 -9.43 6.28 8.01
C PHE A 30 -9.52 4.77 8.28
N ALA A 31 -8.73 3.98 7.56
CA ALA A 31 -8.50 2.59 7.91
C ALA A 31 -7.30 2.55 8.87
N PHE A 32 -7.54 2.23 10.14
CA PHE A 32 -6.48 1.76 11.03
C PHE A 32 -6.05 0.37 10.54
N ALA A 33 -5.04 0.32 9.69
CA ALA A 33 -4.36 -0.94 9.40
C ALA A 33 -3.55 -1.31 10.65
N ASN A 34 -3.97 -2.35 11.36
CA ASN A 34 -3.13 -3.00 12.37
C ASN A 34 -1.98 -3.69 11.65
N VAL A 35 -0.88 -2.96 11.44
CA VAL A 35 0.37 -3.53 10.95
C VAL A 35 1.07 -4.20 12.13
N VAL A 36 0.97 -5.52 12.25
CA VAL A 36 1.87 -6.28 13.12
C VAL A 36 3.20 -6.42 12.37
N GLY A 37 4.05 -5.41 12.51
CA GLY A 37 5.45 -5.48 12.08
C GLY A 37 6.30 -6.10 13.18
N ILE A 38 6.70 -7.37 13.04
CA ILE A 38 7.75 -7.92 13.90
C ILE A 38 9.08 -7.41 13.35
N LEU A 39 9.62 -6.37 13.98
CA LEU A 39 10.90 -5.76 13.61
C LEU A 39 12.04 -6.54 14.25
N PHE A 40 12.72 -7.40 13.48
CA PHE A 40 14.02 -7.94 13.89
C PHE A 40 15.12 -6.97 13.46
N SER A 41 15.45 -6.01 14.31
CA SER A 41 16.68 -5.22 14.15
C SER A 41 17.81 -5.87 14.94
N LEU A 42 18.85 -6.35 14.26
CA LEU A 42 20.14 -6.64 14.90
C LEU A 42 20.98 -5.37 14.80
N PRO A 43 21.11 -4.55 15.86
CA PRO A 43 21.97 -3.38 15.81
C PRO A 43 23.43 -3.81 15.92
N VAL A 44 24.22 -3.46 14.90
CA VAL A 44 25.68 -3.36 15.05
C VAL A 44 25.98 -1.86 15.12
N ASN A 45 26.23 -1.37 16.33
CA ASN A 45 26.40 0.06 16.61
C ASN A 45 27.85 0.50 16.35
N CYS A 46 28.09 1.14 15.21
CA CYS A 46 29.23 2.03 15.02
C CYS A 46 28.81 3.16 14.03
N PRO A 47 29.09 4.45 14.32
CA PRO A 47 28.49 5.59 13.60
C PRO A 47 28.94 5.78 12.14
N ALA A 48 29.95 5.02 11.67
CA ALA A 48 30.37 4.99 10.28
C ALA A 48 29.94 3.68 9.55
N GLN A 49 29.22 2.80 10.23
CA GLN A 49 28.97 1.46 9.73
C GLN A 49 27.70 1.40 8.88
N GLU A 50 27.81 0.67 7.77
CA GLU A 50 26.66 0.30 6.96
C GLU A 50 25.66 -0.47 7.83
N LYS A 51 24.47 0.10 8.00
CA LYS A 51 23.37 -0.51 8.75
C LYS A 51 22.57 -1.38 7.79
N HIS A 52 22.29 -2.61 8.22
CA HIS A 52 21.44 -3.56 7.51
C HIS A 52 20.18 -3.80 8.34
N ALA A 53 19.02 -3.79 7.70
CA ALA A 53 17.76 -4.09 8.36
C ALA A 53 16.84 -4.88 7.42
N PHE A 54 16.27 -5.95 7.94
CA PHE A 54 15.20 -6.70 7.27
C PHE A 54 13.90 -6.45 8.01
N THR A 55 12.84 -6.17 7.27
CA THR A 55 11.50 -6.00 7.82
C THR A 55 10.55 -6.90 7.06
N PHE A 56 9.82 -7.72 7.79
CA PHE A 56 8.70 -8.48 7.27
C PHE A 56 7.43 -7.90 7.88
N SER A 57 6.43 -7.65 7.05
CA SER A 57 5.13 -7.15 7.50
C SER A 57 4.03 -7.88 6.74
N CYS A 58 2.93 -8.10 7.43
CA CYS A 58 1.73 -8.66 6.83
C CYS A 58 0.52 -7.80 7.19
N LEU A 59 -0.47 -7.84 6.32
CA LEU A 59 -1.77 -7.21 6.50
C LEU A 59 -2.83 -8.25 6.19
N ASN A 60 -3.89 -8.26 6.99
CA ASN A 60 -5.11 -9.01 6.76
C ASN A 60 -6.27 -8.08 7.15
N ASP A 61 -7.37 -8.13 6.42
CA ASP A 61 -8.58 -7.38 6.78
C ASP A 61 -9.31 -8.03 7.98
N ASN A 62 -9.25 -9.36 8.12
CA ASN A 62 -9.87 -10.13 9.19
C ASN A 62 -8.90 -10.35 10.37
N PHE A 63 -8.65 -9.32 11.18
CA PHE A 63 -7.91 -9.48 12.44
C PHE A 63 -8.82 -9.93 13.58
N LEU A 64 -8.24 -10.70 14.53
CA LEU A 64 -8.79 -11.25 15.78
C LEU A 64 -9.64 -10.30 16.67
N PHE A 65 -9.73 -9.01 16.34
CA PHE A 65 -10.44 -7.99 17.10
C PHE A 65 -11.67 -7.44 16.38
N GLU A 66 -12.05 -7.96 15.21
CA GLU A 66 -13.27 -7.53 14.53
C GLU A 66 -14.47 -7.64 15.48
N ASP A 67 -14.64 -8.78 16.16
CA ASP A 67 -15.71 -9.01 17.14
C ASP A 67 -15.72 -7.99 18.30
N TYR A 68 -14.56 -7.43 18.69
CA TYR A 68 -14.45 -6.42 19.75
C TYR A 68 -14.65 -4.98 19.25
N LEU A 69 -14.57 -4.78 17.94
CA LEU A 69 -14.61 -3.48 17.27
C LEU A 69 -15.87 -3.31 16.40
N GLU A 70 -16.74 -4.33 16.31
CA GLU A 70 -17.99 -4.33 15.52
C GLU A 70 -18.90 -3.13 15.86
N ASP A 71 -18.93 -2.70 17.13
CA ASP A 71 -19.76 -1.57 17.56
C ASP A 71 -19.21 -0.20 17.12
N TYR A 72 -17.92 -0.13 16.77
CA TYR A 72 -17.23 1.11 16.45
C TYR A 72 -16.96 1.28 14.95
N PHE A 73 -16.94 0.19 14.19
CA PHE A 73 -16.67 0.22 12.75
C PHE A 73 -17.78 -0.51 12.01
N ALA A 74 -18.41 0.17 11.04
CA ALA A 74 -19.35 -0.47 10.14
C ALA A 74 -18.65 -1.66 9.45
N LYS A 75 -19.24 -2.86 9.54
CA LYS A 75 -18.77 -4.06 8.82
C LYS A 75 -18.37 -3.68 7.42
N GLY A 76 -17.07 -3.77 7.14
CA GLY A 76 -16.52 -3.40 5.85
C GLY A 76 -17.23 -4.21 4.77
N LYS A 77 -17.86 -3.53 3.82
CA LYS A 77 -18.09 -4.15 2.52
C LYS A 77 -16.68 -4.29 1.92
N ASP A 78 -16.15 -5.52 1.84
CA ASP A 78 -14.80 -5.82 1.31
C ASP A 78 -14.57 -5.20 -0.09
N ASP A 79 -14.11 -3.96 -0.09
CA ASP A 79 -13.80 -3.19 -1.28
C ASP A 79 -12.30 -2.82 -1.35
N HIS A 80 -11.40 -3.60 -0.73
CA HIS A 80 -10.00 -3.17 -0.54
C HIS A 80 -8.95 -4.30 -0.59
N VAL A 81 -7.73 -4.00 -0.11
CA VAL A 81 -6.66 -4.97 0.13
C VAL A 81 -7.09 -5.88 1.27
N THR A 82 -7.27 -7.16 0.98
CA THR A 82 -7.77 -8.16 1.94
C THR A 82 -6.64 -8.95 2.59
N ALA A 83 -5.54 -9.12 1.88
CA ALA A 83 -4.31 -9.63 2.44
C ALA A 83 -3.13 -8.94 1.78
N GLY A 84 -2.04 -8.80 2.52
CA GLY A 84 -0.78 -8.39 1.92
C GLY A 84 0.43 -8.82 2.71
N LEU A 85 1.55 -8.92 2.01
CA LEU A 85 2.87 -9.25 2.52
C LEU A 85 3.86 -8.23 2.00
N TRP A 86 4.69 -7.71 2.88
CA TRP A 86 5.76 -6.78 2.56
C TRP A 86 7.06 -7.34 3.10
N LEU A 87 8.02 -7.54 2.21
CA LEU A 87 9.40 -7.82 2.57
C LEU A 87 10.23 -6.62 2.18
N GLN A 88 10.96 -6.08 3.15
CA GLN A 88 11.81 -4.92 2.97
C GLN A 88 13.23 -5.23 3.45
N TYR A 89 14.22 -4.84 2.66
CA TYR A 89 15.62 -4.85 3.03
C TYR A 89 16.19 -3.45 2.85
N ARG A 90 16.78 -2.91 3.92
CA ARG A 90 17.43 -1.61 3.92
C ARG A 90 18.92 -1.79 4.20
N ARG A 91 19.75 -1.13 3.40
CA ARG A 91 21.21 -1.06 3.63
C ARG A 91 21.75 0.34 3.43
N GLY A 92 22.73 0.74 4.21
CA GLY A 92 23.44 2.00 4.02
C GLY A 92 23.67 2.77 5.32
N THR A 93 23.97 4.05 5.19
CA THR A 93 24.21 4.97 6.29
C THR A 93 22.97 5.82 6.58
N GLU A 94 23.03 6.63 7.63
CA GLU A 94 21.96 7.58 7.96
C GLU A 94 21.76 8.64 6.87
N ARG A 95 22.83 9.03 6.17
CA ARG A 95 22.76 10.03 5.10
C ARG A 95 22.34 9.45 3.76
N ILE A 96 22.77 8.23 3.46
CA ILE A 96 22.47 7.56 2.18
C ILE A 96 22.16 6.10 2.46
N ASN A 97 20.95 5.66 2.14
CA ASN A 97 20.58 4.25 2.21
C ASN A 97 19.75 3.82 1.00
N TRP A 98 19.80 2.52 0.74
CA TRP A 98 19.04 1.83 -0.28
C TRP A 98 17.97 0.98 0.40
N ASN A 99 16.77 1.02 -0.15
CA ASN A 99 15.63 0.27 0.30
C ASN A 99 15.13 -0.61 -0.85
N TYR A 100 15.10 -1.92 -0.63
CA TYR A 100 14.60 -2.92 -1.56
C TYR A 100 13.32 -3.48 -0.97
N SER A 101 12.23 -3.43 -1.73
CA SER A 101 10.94 -3.92 -1.26
C SER A 101 10.27 -4.83 -2.27
N VAL A 102 9.65 -5.88 -1.74
CA VAL A 102 8.76 -6.78 -2.46
C VAL A 102 7.44 -6.77 -1.72
N ASN A 103 6.38 -6.37 -2.40
CA ASN A 103 5.05 -6.25 -1.81
C ASN A 103 4.07 -7.09 -2.61
N PHE A 104 3.32 -7.93 -1.92
CA PHE A 104 2.28 -8.76 -2.48
C PHE A 104 0.95 -8.35 -1.85
N ASN A 105 -0.05 -8.02 -2.65
CA ASN A 105 -1.36 -7.60 -2.19
C ASN A 105 -2.44 -8.39 -2.90
N VAL A 106 -3.40 -8.90 -2.14
CA VAL A 106 -4.62 -9.51 -2.63
C VAL A 106 -5.72 -8.46 -2.56
N LEU A 107 -6.23 -8.04 -3.70
CA LEU A 107 -7.36 -7.15 -3.81
C LEU A 107 -8.60 -7.99 -4.12
N THR A 108 -9.67 -7.78 -3.35
CA THR A 108 -10.98 -8.33 -3.70
C THR A 108 -12.00 -7.23 -3.76
N ASN A 109 -12.96 -7.37 -4.67
CA ASN A 109 -14.16 -6.56 -4.68
C ASN A 109 -15.36 -7.52 -4.69
N ARG A 110 -16.09 -7.57 -3.57
CA ARG A 110 -17.26 -8.47 -3.44
C ARG A 110 -18.43 -8.02 -4.32
N ASP A 111 -18.66 -6.70 -4.43
CA ASP A 111 -19.78 -6.14 -5.20
C ASP A 111 -19.67 -6.45 -6.70
N LEU A 112 -18.46 -6.35 -7.25
CA LEU A 112 -18.11 -6.65 -8.63
C LEU A 112 -17.65 -8.11 -8.82
N LEU A 113 -17.67 -8.91 -7.75
CA LEU A 113 -17.32 -10.33 -7.72
C LEU A 113 -16.00 -10.64 -8.42
N TYR A 114 -14.92 -9.95 -8.07
CA TYR A 114 -13.59 -10.26 -8.63
C TYR A 114 -12.46 -10.18 -7.61
N ARG A 115 -11.36 -10.84 -7.97
CA ARG A 115 -10.08 -10.80 -7.26
C ARG A 115 -8.95 -10.43 -8.21
N THR A 116 -7.93 -9.75 -7.70
CA THR A 116 -6.66 -9.60 -8.40
C THR A 116 -5.51 -9.46 -7.42
N ASP A 117 -4.36 -9.98 -7.78
CA ASP A 117 -3.14 -9.87 -6.99
C ASP A 117 -2.26 -8.77 -7.59
N ILE A 118 -1.67 -7.94 -6.73
CA ILE A 118 -0.66 -6.94 -7.08
C ILE A 118 0.67 -7.36 -6.47
N LEU A 119 1.67 -7.61 -7.31
CA LEU A 119 3.04 -7.88 -6.90
C LEU A 119 3.91 -6.72 -7.35
N SER A 120 4.55 -6.02 -6.41
CA SER A 120 5.45 -4.90 -6.70
C SER A 120 6.85 -5.16 -6.20
N PHE A 121 7.84 -4.86 -7.03
CA PHE A 121 9.25 -4.81 -6.68
C PHE A 121 9.70 -3.36 -6.78
N LEU A 122 10.35 -2.82 -5.75
CA LEU A 122 10.77 -1.43 -5.76
C LEU A 122 12.15 -1.29 -5.10
N VAL A 123 13.05 -0.59 -5.80
CA VAL A 123 14.35 -0.17 -5.29
C VAL A 123 14.33 1.34 -5.14
N VAL A 124 14.54 1.82 -3.92
CA VAL A 124 14.58 3.24 -3.58
C VAL A 124 15.95 3.61 -3.04
N LYS A 125 16.47 4.74 -3.48
CA LYS A 125 17.62 5.41 -2.89
C LYS A 125 17.13 6.58 -2.06
N ASN A 126 17.47 6.57 -0.79
CA ASN A 126 17.18 7.62 0.17
C ASN A 126 18.43 8.45 0.42
N ARG A 127 18.28 9.77 0.36
CA ARG A 127 19.35 10.71 0.68
C ARG A 127 18.82 11.78 1.63
N ALA A 128 19.35 11.80 2.83
CA ALA A 128 19.07 12.84 3.82
C ALA A 128 20.09 13.97 3.66
N PHE A 129 19.59 15.21 3.60
CA PHE A 129 20.37 16.43 3.50
C PHE A 129 19.77 17.44 4.48
N LEU A 130 20.22 17.53 5.72
CA LEU A 130 19.60 18.46 6.68
C LEU A 130 19.45 19.88 6.09
N PRO A 131 18.23 20.46 6.03
CA PRO A 131 16.99 20.04 6.71
C PRO A 131 15.96 19.27 5.83
N ALA A 132 16.37 18.73 4.69
CA ALA A 132 15.57 17.99 3.72
C ALA A 132 15.89 16.48 3.67
N ALA A 133 15.00 15.72 3.04
CA ALA A 133 15.28 14.37 2.58
C ALA A 133 14.63 14.13 1.21
N LEU A 134 15.30 13.33 0.38
CA LEU A 134 14.82 12.94 -0.94
C LEU A 134 14.94 11.43 -1.11
N GLN A 135 13.88 10.82 -1.61
CA GLN A 135 13.81 9.42 -1.97
C GLN A 135 13.44 9.31 -3.45
N THR A 136 14.22 8.54 -4.19
CA THR A 136 13.97 8.28 -5.61
C THR A 136 14.08 6.80 -5.85
N GLY A 137 13.13 6.22 -6.58
CA GLY A 137 13.14 4.79 -6.83
C GLY A 137 12.55 4.39 -8.16
N ILE A 138 12.88 3.16 -8.54
CA ILE A 138 12.33 2.50 -9.72
C ILE A 138 11.95 1.07 -9.36
N GLY A 139 10.92 0.57 -10.01
CA GLY A 139 10.36 -0.72 -9.73
C GLY A 139 9.50 -1.26 -10.84
N LEU A 140 8.88 -2.40 -10.54
CA LEU A 140 7.92 -3.09 -11.38
C LEU A 140 6.66 -3.35 -10.57
N VAL A 141 5.50 -3.19 -11.20
CA VAL A 141 4.22 -3.64 -10.66
C VAL A 141 3.60 -4.63 -11.62
N LEU A 142 3.21 -5.77 -11.09
CA LEU A 142 2.51 -6.82 -11.80
C LEU A 142 1.10 -6.93 -11.20
N ARG A 143 0.08 -7.03 -12.05
CA ARG A 143 -1.29 -7.35 -11.67
C ARG A 143 -1.69 -8.66 -12.31
N GLY A 144 -2.33 -9.56 -11.59
CA GLY A 144 -2.81 -10.81 -12.16
C GLY A 144 -3.31 -11.81 -11.13
N ASN A 145 -3.08 -13.09 -11.43
CA ASN A 145 -3.25 -14.20 -10.51
C ASN A 145 -1.87 -14.77 -10.19
N PHE A 146 -1.40 -14.51 -8.98
CA PHE A 146 -0.10 -14.95 -8.48
C PHE A 146 -0.28 -15.83 -7.23
N GLY A 147 -1.44 -16.48 -7.10
CA GLY A 147 -1.73 -17.41 -6.01
C GLY A 147 -2.30 -16.75 -4.74
N GLY A 148 -2.83 -15.53 -4.84
CA GLY A 148 -3.45 -14.83 -3.71
C GLY A 148 -4.63 -15.58 -3.09
N GLN A 149 -5.40 -16.34 -3.88
CA GLN A 149 -6.46 -17.20 -3.38
C GLN A 149 -5.95 -18.26 -2.42
N GLN A 150 -4.86 -18.95 -2.78
CA GLN A 150 -4.26 -19.97 -1.94
C GLN A 150 -3.70 -19.34 -0.66
N LEU A 151 -3.09 -18.16 -0.77
CA LEU A 151 -2.60 -17.42 0.39
C LEU A 151 -3.75 -17.03 1.33
N GLN A 152 -4.80 -16.38 0.81
CA GLN A 152 -5.94 -15.95 1.59
C GLN A 152 -6.66 -17.14 2.25
N ASN A 153 -6.90 -18.22 1.49
CA ASN A 153 -7.55 -19.40 2.05
C ASN A 153 -6.68 -20.13 3.09
N LYS A 154 -5.35 -20.11 2.98
CA LYS A 154 -4.47 -20.61 4.05
C LYS A 154 -4.62 -19.79 5.32
N PHE A 155 -4.70 -18.46 5.21
CA PHE A 155 -5.01 -17.61 6.37
C PHE A 155 -6.38 -17.95 6.96
N HIS A 156 -7.40 -18.12 6.12
CA HIS A 156 -8.73 -18.52 6.59
C HIS A 156 -8.68 -19.86 7.32
N ASP A 157 -7.97 -20.85 6.79
CA ASP A 157 -7.79 -22.15 7.44
C ASP A 157 -7.10 -22.03 8.81
N TRP A 158 -6.07 -21.18 8.94
CA TRP A 158 -5.37 -20.96 10.21
C TRP A 158 -6.22 -20.29 11.29
N PHE A 159 -7.15 -19.44 10.90
CA PHE A 159 -8.02 -18.69 11.81
C PHE A 159 -9.46 -19.24 11.89
N GLY A 160 -9.74 -20.38 11.25
CA GLY A 160 -11.06 -21.01 11.28
C GLY A 160 -12.15 -20.29 10.46
N TYR A 161 -11.76 -19.41 9.53
CA TYR A 161 -12.70 -18.70 8.66
C TYR A 161 -13.11 -19.55 7.44
N SER A 162 -14.29 -19.26 6.89
CA SER A 162 -14.76 -19.90 5.65
C SER A 162 -13.90 -19.50 4.45
N ARG A 163 -13.51 -20.47 3.62
CA ARG A 163 -12.77 -20.20 2.37
C ARG A 163 -13.59 -19.35 1.40
N LEU A 164 -12.90 -18.46 0.68
CA LEU A 164 -13.54 -17.56 -0.30
C LEU A 164 -12.99 -17.79 -1.72
N THR A 165 -13.89 -18.15 -2.63
CA THR A 165 -13.56 -18.33 -4.05
C THR A 165 -14.23 -17.24 -4.88
N LEU A 166 -13.42 -16.33 -5.41
CA LEU A 166 -13.83 -15.29 -6.35
C LEU A 166 -13.08 -15.48 -7.67
N PRO A 167 -13.70 -15.20 -8.83
CA PRO A 167 -13.00 -15.28 -10.10
C PRO A 167 -11.91 -14.19 -10.18
N TYR A 168 -10.80 -14.55 -10.82
CA TYR A 168 -9.71 -13.61 -11.04
C TYR A 168 -10.01 -12.66 -12.20
N PHE A 169 -9.50 -11.43 -12.07
CA PHE A 169 -9.50 -10.49 -13.18
C PHE A 169 -8.71 -11.10 -14.36
N PRO A 170 -9.30 -11.15 -15.57
CA PRO A 170 -8.86 -12.08 -16.61
C PRO A 170 -7.56 -11.69 -17.33
N GLU A 171 -7.05 -10.47 -17.12
CA GLU A 171 -5.91 -9.94 -17.89
C GLU A 171 -4.75 -9.56 -16.98
N PRO A 172 -3.64 -10.32 -17.02
CA PRO A 172 -2.42 -9.93 -16.33
C PRO A 172 -1.84 -8.67 -16.97
N GLN A 173 -1.30 -7.78 -16.16
CA GLN A 173 -0.68 -6.54 -16.60
C GLN A 173 0.66 -6.35 -15.88
N ALA A 174 1.59 -5.68 -16.55
CA ALA A 174 2.90 -5.34 -16.00
C ALA A 174 3.23 -3.87 -16.33
N GLY A 175 3.67 -3.13 -15.33
CA GLY A 175 4.00 -1.72 -15.43
C GLY A 175 5.31 -1.38 -14.74
N LEU A 176 5.96 -0.31 -15.19
CA LEU A 176 7.07 0.32 -14.50
C LEU A 176 6.52 1.18 -13.36
N LEU A 177 7.24 1.20 -12.24
CA LEU A 177 6.99 2.05 -11.09
C LEU A 177 8.12 3.05 -10.97
N PHE A 178 7.79 4.34 -10.94
CA PHE A 178 8.72 5.40 -10.59
C PHE A 178 8.26 6.01 -9.27
N HIS A 179 9.18 6.08 -8.33
CA HIS A 179 8.94 6.57 -6.98
C HIS A 179 9.72 7.84 -6.74
N LEU A 180 9.06 8.85 -6.16
CA LEU A 180 9.66 10.11 -5.81
C LEU A 180 8.97 10.69 -4.59
N ASP A 181 9.69 10.71 -3.47
CA ASP A 181 9.24 11.33 -2.24
C ASP A 181 10.27 12.33 -1.75
N GLY A 182 9.85 13.46 -1.21
CA GLY A 182 10.74 14.42 -0.60
C GLY A 182 10.08 15.15 0.55
N SER A 183 10.92 15.62 1.46
CA SER A 183 10.51 16.37 2.64
C SER A 183 11.48 17.50 2.93
N TYR A 184 10.97 18.56 3.53
CA TYR A 184 11.74 19.73 3.96
C TYR A 184 11.23 20.16 5.33
N ASP A 185 12.09 20.07 6.34
CA ASP A 185 11.82 20.57 7.67
C ASP A 185 12.12 22.07 7.70
N PHE A 186 11.08 22.88 7.90
CA PHE A 186 11.23 24.33 8.04
C PHE A 186 11.15 24.80 9.49
N LEU A 187 10.76 23.91 10.41
CA LEU A 187 10.84 24.13 11.86
C LEU A 187 11.35 22.85 12.53
N GLN A 188 12.44 22.95 13.29
CA GLN A 188 13.03 21.83 14.05
C GLN A 188 13.25 22.19 15.54
N SER A 189 12.46 23.13 16.07
CA SER A 189 12.63 23.67 17.41
C SER A 189 11.73 22.95 18.41
N ALA A 190 12.32 22.12 19.28
CA ALA A 190 11.57 21.43 20.31
C ALA A 190 10.68 22.40 21.13
N PRO A 191 9.42 22.06 21.40
CA PRO A 191 8.79 20.76 21.15
C PRO A 191 8.15 20.62 19.75
N TRP A 192 8.33 21.58 18.84
CA TRP A 192 7.62 21.65 17.56
C TRP A 192 8.52 21.32 16.37
N HIS A 193 8.03 20.42 15.52
CA HIS A 193 8.65 20.09 14.24
C HIS A 193 7.63 20.28 13.12
N ALA A 194 7.98 21.05 12.10
CA ALA A 194 7.12 21.28 10.96
C ALA A 194 7.84 20.91 9.65
N THR A 195 7.19 20.06 8.87
CA THR A 195 7.74 19.44 7.67
C THR A 195 6.76 19.63 6.52
N ALA A 196 7.25 20.16 5.40
CA ALA A 196 6.54 20.08 4.13
C ALA A 196 6.96 18.79 3.42
N TYR A 197 6.03 18.10 2.77
CA TYR A 197 6.34 16.88 2.06
C TYR A 197 5.61 16.77 0.73
N PHE A 198 6.20 15.97 -0.14
CA PHE A 198 5.56 15.44 -1.34
C PHE A 198 5.94 13.97 -1.47
N ALA A 199 5.01 13.15 -1.93
CA ALA A 199 5.22 11.73 -2.14
C ALA A 199 4.48 11.28 -3.39
N GLY A 200 5.10 10.43 -4.20
CA GLY A 200 4.63 10.18 -5.55
C GLY A 200 5.05 8.85 -6.09
N ASN A 201 4.07 8.10 -6.62
CA ASN A 201 4.31 6.92 -7.44
C ASN A 201 3.64 7.10 -8.80
N LEU A 202 4.44 7.11 -9.86
CA LEU A 202 3.96 6.96 -11.22
C LEU A 202 4.05 5.49 -11.58
N VAL A 203 2.91 4.88 -11.90
CA VAL A 203 2.86 3.49 -12.39
C VAL A 203 2.39 3.54 -13.83
N THR A 204 3.10 2.90 -14.77
CA THR A 204 2.75 2.99 -16.19
C THR A 204 1.54 2.13 -16.57
N SER A 205 1.29 1.04 -15.85
CA SER A 205 0.12 0.16 -16.01
C SER A 205 -0.09 -0.68 -14.73
N ALA A 206 -1.04 -1.62 -14.74
CA ALA A 206 -1.29 -2.59 -13.65
C ALA A 206 -1.91 -2.00 -12.36
N ALA A 207 -1.55 -0.77 -11.95
CA ALA A 207 -2.12 -0.08 -10.79
C ALA A 207 -2.24 1.44 -11.03
N PRO A 208 -3.12 2.16 -10.31
CA PRO A 208 -3.14 3.62 -10.36
C PRO A 208 -1.86 4.20 -9.76
N GLY A 209 -1.39 5.30 -10.34
CA GLY A 209 -0.41 6.17 -9.71
C GLY A 209 -1.05 7.00 -8.59
N LYS A 210 -0.19 7.49 -7.69
CA LYS A 210 -0.60 8.41 -6.61
C LYS A 210 0.37 9.56 -6.50
N MET A 211 -0.14 10.73 -6.14
CA MET A 211 0.66 11.87 -5.72
C MET A 211 0.02 12.46 -4.47
N GLU A 212 0.86 12.77 -3.50
CA GLU A 212 0.49 13.34 -2.22
C GLU A 212 1.39 14.54 -1.96
N THR A 213 0.82 15.64 -1.48
CA THR A 213 1.59 16.79 -0.98
C THR A 213 0.96 17.28 0.29
N GLY A 214 1.74 17.79 1.22
CA GLY A 214 1.17 18.24 2.48
C GLY A 214 2.15 18.88 3.43
N LEU A 215 1.60 19.19 4.59
CA LEU A 215 2.29 19.70 5.76
C LEU A 215 2.07 18.72 6.91
N GLN A 216 3.12 18.49 7.67
CA GLN A 216 3.09 17.74 8.90
C GLN A 216 3.59 18.64 10.04
N LEU A 217 2.81 18.72 11.11
CA LEU A 217 3.21 19.32 12.37
C LEU A 217 3.31 18.21 13.40
N LYS A 218 4.47 18.07 14.02
CA LYS A 218 4.73 17.16 15.13
C LYS A 218 4.99 17.98 16.39
N TRP A 219 4.32 17.61 17.47
CA TRP A 219 4.48 18.18 18.79
C TRP A 219 4.99 17.10 19.73
N ASP A 220 6.23 17.22 20.14
CA ASP A 220 6.88 16.34 21.11
C ASP A 220 6.49 16.75 22.53
N VAL A 221 5.57 16.00 23.13
CA VAL A 221 5.07 16.25 24.50
C VAL A 221 6.09 15.75 25.53
N THR A 222 6.72 14.61 25.23
CA THR A 222 7.83 14.03 25.99
C THR A 222 8.80 13.36 25.01
N GLU A 223 9.92 12.82 25.51
CA GLU A 223 10.85 12.03 24.70
C GLU A 223 10.20 10.79 24.04
N SER A 224 9.10 10.29 24.61
CA SER A 224 8.42 9.06 24.17
C SER A 224 7.03 9.29 23.57
N VAL A 225 6.49 10.51 23.65
CA VAL A 225 5.11 10.82 23.23
C VAL A 225 5.11 12.04 22.34
N ALA A 226 4.54 11.86 21.14
CA ALA A 226 4.39 12.93 20.17
C ALA A 226 3.00 12.92 19.54
N PHE A 227 2.41 14.10 19.37
CA PHE A 227 1.25 14.30 18.51
C PHE A 227 1.69 14.65 17.09
N ARG A 228 1.00 14.11 16.10
CA ARG A 228 1.28 14.38 14.69
C ARG A 228 -0.02 14.77 13.99
N LEU A 229 -0.06 16.01 13.51
CA LEU A 229 -1.10 16.50 12.62
C LEU A 229 -0.55 16.51 11.19
N THR A 230 -1.26 15.84 10.28
CA THR A 230 -0.92 15.81 8.86
C THR A 230 -2.09 16.38 8.08
N SER A 231 -1.82 17.36 7.22
CA SER A 231 -2.80 17.89 6.27
C SER A 231 -2.19 17.85 4.88
N GLY A 232 -2.92 17.31 3.91
CA GLY A 232 -2.40 17.15 2.57
C GLY A 232 -3.47 16.94 1.52
N TYR A 233 -3.01 16.98 0.28
CA TYR A 233 -3.78 16.68 -0.90
C TYR A 233 -3.30 15.36 -1.48
N LEU A 234 -4.22 14.39 -1.61
CA LEU A 234 -3.96 13.10 -2.23
C LEU A 234 -4.71 13.00 -3.55
N ARG A 235 -4.00 12.68 -4.64
CA ARG A 235 -4.56 12.46 -5.97
C ARG A 235 -4.13 11.13 -6.53
N PHE A 236 -5.10 10.35 -6.95
CA PHE A 236 -4.88 9.16 -7.78
C PHE A 236 -4.99 9.54 -9.26
N PHE A 237 -4.17 8.91 -10.09
CA PHE A 237 -4.21 9.10 -11.53
C PHE A 237 -3.87 7.81 -12.27
N ARG A 238 -4.23 7.79 -13.55
CA ARG A 238 -4.05 6.66 -14.46
C ARG A 238 -3.23 7.11 -15.66
N THR A 239 -2.34 6.26 -16.10
CA THR A 239 -1.51 6.47 -17.31
C THR A 239 -2.09 5.78 -18.54
N ASP A 240 -3.08 4.90 -18.37
CA ASP A 240 -3.85 4.30 -19.45
C ASP A 240 -4.82 5.34 -20.04
N LYS A 241 -4.55 5.72 -21.30
CA LYS A 241 -5.49 6.34 -22.23
C LYS A 241 -5.92 5.31 -23.27
#